data_AF-A0A9E3DB78-F1
#
_entry.id   AF-A0A9E3DB78-F1
#
_cell.length_a   1.000
_cell.length_b   1.000
_cell.length_c   1.000
_cell.angle_alpha   90.00
_cell.angle_beta   90.00
_cell.angle_gamma   90.00
#
_symmetry.space_group_name_H-M   'P 1'
#
loop_
_entity.id
_entity.type
_entity.pdbx_description
1 polymer ?
#
loop_
_entity_poly.entity_id
_entity_poly.type
_entity_poly.pdbx_seq_one_letter_code
_entity_poly.pdbx_strand_id
1 'polypeptide(L)'
;MGDRARPRTSHNDAEAGRLLITCASLLGHHFSLDVLAACCGTTQEVAERVLREACRSGLLVAQTGVTAEYRFHHAVSRAAIRSDLDPATARTLRARIAQTRTEHYRKKR
;
A
#
# COMPACT_ATOMS: atom_id res chain seq x y z
N MET A 1 -24.59 25.59 6.54
CA MET A 1 -23.11 25.65 6.47
C MET A 1 -22.57 24.23 6.47
N GLY A 2 -22.03 23.78 5.33
CA GLY A 2 -21.06 22.68 5.21
C GLY A 2 -21.56 21.23 5.38
N ASP A 3 -22.49 20.75 4.55
CA ASP A 3 -22.71 19.30 4.44
C ASP A 3 -21.53 18.64 3.71
N ARG A 4 -20.87 17.73 4.41
CA ARG A 4 -19.62 17.05 4.03
C ARG A 4 -19.80 16.33 2.69
N ALA A 5 -19.06 16.77 1.68
CA ALA A 5 -18.83 16.01 0.45
C ALA A 5 -18.26 14.62 0.81
N ARG A 6 -19.12 13.60 0.86
CA ARG A 6 -18.70 12.21 0.83
C ARG A 6 -17.98 12.01 -0.50
N PRO A 7 -16.68 11.64 -0.51
CA PRO A 7 -16.02 11.35 -1.78
C PRO A 7 -16.74 10.16 -2.41
N ARG A 8 -17.24 10.37 -3.64
CA ARG A 8 -17.75 9.29 -4.49
C ARG A 8 -16.53 8.43 -4.82
N THR A 9 -16.25 7.42 -4.00
CA THR A 9 -15.28 6.38 -4.34
C THR A 9 -15.84 5.68 -5.58
N SER A 10 -15.27 5.97 -6.74
CA SER A 10 -15.58 5.22 -7.94
C SER A 10 -15.19 3.76 -7.68
N HIS A 11 -15.92 2.79 -8.21
CA HIS A 11 -15.59 1.37 -8.07
C HIS A 11 -14.11 1.08 -8.38
N ASN A 12 -13.55 1.82 -9.34
CA ASN A 12 -12.14 1.80 -9.71
C ASN A 12 -11.17 2.22 -8.59
N ASP A 13 -11.55 3.16 -7.71
CA ASP A 13 -10.74 3.55 -6.55
C ASP A 13 -10.69 2.44 -5.49
N ALA A 14 -11.78 1.69 -5.33
CA ALA A 14 -11.84 0.58 -4.37
C ALA A 14 -10.94 -0.58 -4.83
N GLU A 15 -10.90 -0.84 -6.13
CA GLU A 15 -10.04 -1.87 -6.71
C GLU A 15 -8.56 -1.48 -6.68
N ALA A 16 -8.24 -0.23 -7.01
CA ALA A 16 -6.90 0.33 -6.85
C ALA A 16 -6.45 0.31 -5.37
N GLY A 17 -7.36 0.63 -4.45
CA GLY A 17 -7.10 0.57 -3.01
C GLY A 17 -6.79 -0.84 -2.52
N ARG A 18 -7.55 -1.85 -2.97
CA ARG A 18 -7.28 -3.26 -2.67
C ARG A 18 -5.92 -3.70 -3.19
N LEU A 19 -5.56 -3.34 -4.42
CA LEU A 19 -4.25 -3.66 -4.99
C LEU A 19 -3.10 -3.05 -4.16
N LEU A 20 -3.23 -1.79 -3.76
CA LEU A 20 -2.22 -1.09 -2.95
C LEU A 20 -2.02 -1.77 -1.58
N ILE A 21 -3.10 -2.07 -0.87
CA ILE A 21 -3.05 -2.75 0.43
C ILE A 21 -2.52 -4.19 0.29
N THR A 22 -2.87 -4.86 -0.81
CA THR A 22 -2.34 -6.18 -1.15
C THR A 22 -0.84 -6.14 -1.35
N CYS A 23 -0.33 -5.22 -2.18
CA CYS A 23 1.10 -5.03 -2.38
C CYS A 23 1.83 -4.67 -1.09
N ALA A 24 1.25 -3.82 -0.25
CA ALA A 24 1.79 -3.50 1.08
C ALA A 24 1.95 -4.76 1.95
N SER A 25 0.98 -5.67 1.94
CA SER A 25 1.06 -6.93 2.69
C SER A 25 2.24 -7.82 2.24
N LEU A 26 2.61 -7.75 0.96
CA LEU A 26 3.71 -8.51 0.38
C LEU A 26 5.08 -7.85 0.62
N LEU A 27 5.15 -6.52 0.74
CA LEU A 27 6.38 -5.79 1.01
C LEU A 27 6.98 -6.11 2.39
N GLY A 28 6.14 -6.27 3.41
CA GLY A 28 6.59 -6.59 4.77
C GLY A 28 5.64 -6.07 5.84
N HIS A 29 6.13 -6.05 7.08
CA HIS A 29 5.41 -5.42 8.19
C HIS A 29 5.51 -3.89 8.12
N HIS A 30 6.67 -3.38 7.71
CA HIS A 30 7.00 -1.97 7.51
C HIS A 30 7.33 -1.72 6.04
N PHE A 31 6.92 -0.57 5.51
CA PHE A 31 7.21 -0.18 4.13
C PHE A 31 7.15 1.34 3.98
N SER A 32 7.81 1.85 2.95
CA SER A 32 7.83 3.26 2.60
C SER A 32 6.85 3.57 1.45
N LEU A 33 6.31 4.79 1.45
CA LEU A 33 5.36 5.27 0.45
C LEU A 33 5.92 5.22 -0.97
N ASP A 34 7.18 5.65 -1.14
CA ASP A 34 7.89 5.68 -2.42
C ASP A 34 7.99 4.29 -3.05
N VAL A 35 8.38 3.29 -2.26
CA VAL A 35 8.52 1.90 -2.71
C VAL A 35 7.16 1.31 -3.07
N LEU A 36 6.11 1.55 -2.26
CA LEU A 36 4.77 1.04 -2.56
C LEU A 36 4.21 1.64 -3.86
N ALA A 37 4.32 2.96 -4.02
CA ALA A 37 3.85 3.67 -5.22
C ALA A 37 4.54 3.13 -6.47
N ALA A 38 5.86 2.94 -6.41
CA ALA A 38 6.65 2.36 -7.50
C ALA A 38 6.21 0.92 -7.84
N CYS A 39 5.99 0.06 -6.84
CA CYS A 39 5.59 -1.33 -7.07
C CYS A 39 4.22 -1.44 -7.75
N CYS A 40 3.29 -0.55 -7.37
CA CYS A 40 1.95 -0.49 -7.92
C CYS A 40 1.86 0.30 -9.23
N GLY A 41 2.93 0.99 -9.65
CA GLY A 41 2.91 1.85 -10.84
C GLY A 41 1.97 3.04 -10.70
N THR A 42 1.83 3.59 -9.48
CA THR A 42 0.93 4.72 -9.19
C THR A 42 1.71 5.93 -8.65
N THR A 43 1.07 7.08 -8.54
CA THR A 43 1.70 8.27 -7.96
C THR A 43 1.72 8.21 -6.43
N GLN A 44 2.66 8.92 -5.82
CA GLN A 44 2.72 9.01 -4.36
C GLN A 44 1.45 9.63 -3.77
N GLU A 45 0.81 10.62 -4.43
CA GLU A 45 -0.42 11.22 -3.88
C GLU A 45 -1.58 10.22 -3.82
N VAL A 46 -1.71 9.37 -4.86
CA VAL A 46 -2.74 8.33 -4.90
C VAL A 46 -2.50 7.28 -3.83
N ALA A 47 -1.26 6.78 -3.74
CA ALA A 47 -0.88 5.83 -2.71
C ALA A 47 -1.10 6.42 -1.30
N GLU A 48 -0.67 7.65 -1.06
CA GLU A 48 -0.81 8.32 0.23
C GLU A 48 -2.28 8.52 0.62
N ARG A 49 -3.15 8.90 -0.32
CA ARG A 49 -4.60 8.99 -0.08
C ARG A 49 -5.17 7.67 0.41
N VAL A 50 -4.83 6.56 -0.24
CA VAL A 50 -5.30 5.21 0.15
C VAL A 50 -4.72 4.81 1.51
N LEU A 51 -3.43 5.03 1.75
CA LEU A 51 -2.78 4.67 3.02
C LEU A 51 -3.31 5.49 4.18
N ARG A 52 -3.62 6.78 3.99
CA ARG A 52 -4.27 7.61 5.02
C ARG A 52 -5.65 7.08 5.38
N GLU A 53 -6.42 6.61 4.41
CA GLU A 53 -7.72 5.98 4.70
C GLU A 53 -7.55 4.66 5.45
N ALA A 54 -6.57 3.85 5.08
CA ALA A 54 -6.22 2.65 5.82
C ALA A 54 -5.65 2.94 7.24
N CYS A 55 -5.03 4.09 7.46
CA CYS A 55 -4.66 4.53 8.80
C CYS A 55 -5.89 4.94 9.62
N ARG A 56 -6.85 5.64 9.01
CA ARG A 56 -8.10 6.03 9.67
C ARG A 56 -8.96 4.83 10.08
N SER A 57 -8.92 3.74 9.31
CA SER A 57 -9.60 2.49 9.66
C SER A 57 -8.83 1.62 10.66
N GLY A 58 -7.62 2.04 11.09
CA GLY A 58 -6.79 1.31 12.04
C GLY A 58 -6.07 0.09 11.44
N LEU A 59 -6.09 -0.08 10.11
CA LEU A 59 -5.36 -1.15 9.42
C LEU A 59 -3.85 -0.87 9.42
N LEU A 60 -3.48 0.39 9.20
CA LEU A 60 -2.10 0.86 9.13
C LEU A 60 -1.82 1.92 10.19
N VAL A 61 -0.53 2.13 10.47
CA VAL A 61 -0.03 3.22 11.31
C VAL A 61 1.07 3.93 10.52
N ALA A 62 0.89 5.23 10.29
CA ALA A 62 1.95 6.08 9.77
C ALA A 62 3.06 6.21 10.84
N GLN A 63 4.31 6.01 10.45
CA GLN A 63 5.45 6.21 11.32
C GLN A 63 5.94 7.66 11.18
N THR A 64 6.20 8.31 12.30
CA THR A 64 6.78 9.66 12.32
C THR A 64 8.26 9.57 12.01
N GLY A 65 8.71 10.21 10.94
CA GLY A 65 10.09 10.21 10.49
C GLY A 65 10.33 11.17 9.33
N VAL A 66 11.59 11.24 8.86
CA VAL A 66 11.98 12.07 7.71
C VAL A 66 11.37 11.54 6.41
N THR A 67 11.07 10.24 6.35
CA THR A 67 10.43 9.58 5.21
C THR A 67 9.02 9.12 5.58
N ALA A 68 8.09 9.20 4.61
CA ALA A 68 6.74 8.68 4.76
C ALA A 68 6.75 7.13 4.84
N GLU A 69 6.77 6.61 6.05
CA GLU A 69 6.77 5.18 6.36
C GLU A 69 5.46 4.74 7.01
N TYR A 70 5.09 3.48 6.75
CA TYR A 70 3.85 2.88 7.22
C TYR A 70 4.11 1.48 7.73
N ARG A 71 3.31 1.06 8.71
CA ARG A 71 3.27 -0.33 9.18
C ARG A 71 1.87 -0.85 9.35
N PHE A 72 1.71 -2.16 9.25
CA PHE A 72 0.47 -2.79 9.69
C PHE A 72 0.31 -2.62 11.19
N HIS A 73 -0.91 -2.26 11.61
CA HIS A 73 -1.22 -2.15 13.03
C HIS A 73 -1.18 -3.53 13.70
N HIS A 74 -1.69 -4.56 13.00
CA HIS A 74 -1.70 -5.94 13.47
C HIS A 74 -1.14 -6.91 12.42
N ALA A 75 -0.27 -7.82 12.85
CA ALA A 75 0.29 -8.88 12.00
C ALA A 75 -0.80 -9.81 11.43
N VAL A 76 -1.91 -10.01 12.17
CA VAL A 76 -3.04 -10.83 11.75
C VAL A 76 -3.77 -10.23 10.55
N SER A 77 -3.98 -8.92 10.52
CA SER A 77 -4.62 -8.25 9.37
C SER A 77 -3.80 -8.44 8.09
N ARG A 78 -2.46 -8.32 8.20
CA ARG A 78 -1.56 -8.61 7.07
C ARG A 78 -1.65 -10.07 6.62
N ALA A 79 -1.69 -11.00 7.57
CA ALA A 79 -1.78 -12.42 7.26
C ALA A 79 -3.10 -12.75 6.54
N ALA A 80 -4.23 -12.20 7.00
CA ALA A 80 -5.53 -12.38 6.36
C ALA A 80 -5.51 -11.89 4.90
N ILE A 81 -5.07 -10.65 4.67
CA ILE A 81 -4.98 -10.07 3.32
C ILE A 81 -4.09 -10.92 2.40
N ARG A 82 -2.99 -11.45 2.94
CA ARG A 82 -2.07 -12.29 2.18
C ARG A 82 -2.66 -13.68 1.88
N SER A 83 -3.43 -14.25 2.80
CA SER A 83 -4.07 -15.57 2.64
C SER A 83 -5.21 -15.55 1.64
N ASP A 84 -5.89 -14.40 1.49
CA ASP A 84 -6.94 -14.21 0.49
C ASP A 84 -6.41 -14.08 -0.95
N LEU A 85 -5.08 -14.00 -1.13
CA LEU A 85 -4.48 -13.94 -2.45
C LEU A 85 -4.38 -15.31 -3.09
N ASP A 86 -4.94 -15.43 -4.29
CA ASP A 86 -4.64 -16.55 -5.16
C ASP A 86 -3.12 -16.68 -5.40
N PRO A 87 -2.55 -17.91 -5.37
CA PRO A 87 -1.12 -18.14 -5.51
C PRO A 87 -0.50 -17.54 -6.79
N ALA A 88 -1.22 -17.52 -7.91
CA ALA A 88 -0.71 -16.97 -9.17
C ALA A 88 -0.58 -15.45 -9.07
N THR A 89 -1.59 -14.77 -8.52
CA THR A 89 -1.56 -13.32 -8.25
C THR A 89 -0.42 -12.97 -7.29
N ALA A 90 -0.28 -13.74 -6.21
CA ALA A 90 0.78 -13.53 -5.23
C ALA A 90 2.18 -13.71 -5.83
N ARG A 91 2.37 -14.68 -6.75
CA ARG A 91 3.64 -14.88 -7.46
C ARG A 91 3.97 -13.70 -8.37
N THR A 92 3.02 -13.24 -9.18
CA THR A 92 3.20 -12.09 -10.09
C THR A 92 3.55 -10.82 -9.33
N LEU A 93 2.82 -10.53 -8.25
CA LEU A 93 3.09 -9.35 -7.42
C LEU A 93 4.46 -9.43 -6.73
N ARG A 94 4.86 -10.60 -6.22
CA ARG A 94 6.20 -10.78 -5.63
C ARG A 94 7.32 -10.56 -6.64
N ALA A 95 7.16 -11.04 -7.88
CA ALA A 95 8.13 -10.82 -8.95
C ALA A 95 8.29 -9.32 -9.25
N ARG A 96 7.17 -8.59 -9.39
CA ARG A 96 7.16 -7.13 -9.57
C ARG A 96 7.85 -6.40 -8.42
N ILE A 97 7.50 -6.74 -7.18
CA ILE A 97 8.09 -6.14 -5.98
C ILE A 97 9.62 -6.37 -5.94
N ALA A 98 10.08 -7.57 -6.26
CA ALA A 98 11.51 -7.89 -6.27
C ALA A 98 12.28 -7.06 -7.31
N GLN A 99 11.69 -6.90 -8.51
CA GLN A 99 12.26 -6.06 -9.57
C GLN A 99 12.35 -4.59 -9.14
N THR A 100 11.23 -4.02 -8.68
CA THR A 100 11.16 -2.61 -8.28
C THR A 100 12.08 -2.29 -7.10
N ARG A 101 12.18 -3.17 -6.09
CA ARG A 101 13.13 -2.99 -4.98
C ARG A 101 14.57 -2.91 -5.48
N THR A 102 14.96 -3.79 -6.41
CA THR A 102 16.32 -3.81 -6.97
C THR A 102 16.64 -2.48 -7.67
N GLU A 103 15.69 -1.92 -8.39
CA GLU A 103 15.84 -0.64 -9.10
C GLU A 103 15.85 0.56 -8.15
N HIS A 104 15.01 0.55 -7.11
CA HIS A 104 14.92 1.63 -6.14
C HIS A 104 16.18 1.75 -5.28
N TYR A 105 16.81 0.63 -4.90
CA TYR A 105 18.09 0.64 -4.20
C TYR A 105 19.26 1.12 -5.08
N ARG A 106 19.16 0.99 -6.41
CA ARG A 106 20.19 1.49 -7.34
C ARG A 106 20.15 3.01 -7.51
N LYS A 107 18.97 3.63 -7.41
CA LYS A 107 18.81 5.11 -7.54
C LYS A 107 19.17 5.89 -6.27
N LYS A 108 19.27 5.23 -5.11
CA LYS A 108 19.61 5.85 -3.81
C LYS A 108 21.12 5.75 -3.48
N ARG A 109 21.97 5.29 -4.40
CA ARG A 109 23.43 5.21 -4.23
C ARG A 109 24.15 6.32 -4.97
#